data_AF-A0A933HRD7-F1
#
_entry.id   AF-A0A933HRD7-F1
#
_cell.length_a   1.000
_cell.length_b   1.000
_cell.length_c   1.000
_cell.angle_alpha   90.00
_cell.angle_beta   90.00
_cell.angle_gamma   90.00
#
_symmetry.space_group_name_H-M   'P 1'
#
loop_
_entity.id
_entity.type
_entity.pdbx_description
1 polymer ?
#
loop_
_entity_poly.entity_id
_entity_poly.type
_entity_poly.pdbx_seq_one_letter_code
_entity_poly.pdbx_strand_id
1 'polypeptide(L)'
;MSAQECALYGELVRHLRDQCVERIAEMDAAHDATTARAWADEIIRGWLLTPQEDMHGSTPAEIIWRERKGEPNVVPPEHAHDMLFDDCPVCQAMKEMELGGEWHWFYDDGGFSLLEEYDTEGADKYYAAETASFEKWKAEHPNSQAEIKSDPQQFIDAMKELNDDSEYRDLFHADPDEDKSNQ
;
A
#
# COMPACT_ATOMS: atom_id res chain seq x y z
N MET A 1 -0.51 4.03 7.36
CA MET A 1 -1.65 4.65 6.66
C MET A 1 -2.64 3.54 6.35
N SER A 2 -3.93 3.74 6.59
CA SER A 2 -4.91 2.69 6.31
C SER A 2 -5.11 2.55 4.81
N ALA A 3 -5.22 1.32 4.28
CA ALA A 3 -5.47 1.09 2.86
C ALA A 3 -6.71 1.85 2.33
N GLN A 4 -7.67 2.14 3.23
CA GLN A 4 -8.85 2.93 2.96
C GLN A 4 -8.54 4.40 2.66
N GLU A 5 -7.63 5.03 3.41
CA GLU A 5 -7.21 6.40 3.14
C GLU A 5 -6.60 6.52 1.74
N CYS A 6 -5.76 5.56 1.34
CA CYS A 6 -5.17 5.53 0.00
C CYS A 6 -6.23 5.36 -1.10
N ALA A 7 -7.24 4.50 -0.89
CA ALA A 7 -8.35 4.35 -1.82
C ALA A 7 -9.16 5.65 -1.96
N LEU A 8 -9.46 6.32 -0.83
CA LEU A 8 -10.18 7.60 -0.83
C LEU A 8 -9.40 8.73 -1.50
N TYR A 9 -8.07 8.76 -1.36
CA TYR A 9 -7.24 9.71 -2.11
C TYR A 9 -7.30 9.43 -3.62
N GLY A 10 -7.35 8.15 -4.00
CA GLY A 10 -7.58 7.74 -5.38
C GLY A 10 -8.85 8.34 -5.98
N GLU A 11 -9.96 8.15 -5.26
CA GLU A 11 -11.27 8.68 -5.64
C GLU A 11 -11.31 10.21 -5.66
N LEU A 12 -10.65 10.86 -4.68
CA LEU A 12 -10.55 12.32 -4.67
C LEU A 12 -9.86 12.85 -5.93
N VAL A 13 -8.75 12.24 -6.36
CA VAL A 13 -8.04 12.66 -7.57
C VAL A 13 -8.92 12.49 -8.81
N ARG A 14 -9.64 11.36 -8.93
CA ARG A 14 -10.58 11.14 -10.05
C ARG A 14 -11.71 12.16 -10.05
N HIS A 15 -12.30 12.41 -8.89
CA HIS A 15 -13.33 13.42 -8.73
C HIS A 15 -12.85 14.81 -9.16
N LEU A 16 -11.66 15.22 -8.72
CA LEU A 16 -11.06 16.51 -9.08
C LEU A 16 -10.72 16.59 -10.57
N ARG A 17 -10.19 15.51 -11.16
CA ARG A 17 -9.95 15.40 -12.61
C ARG A 17 -11.24 15.64 -13.38
N ASP A 18 -12.29 14.90 -13.06
CA ASP A 18 -13.54 14.94 -13.80
C ASP A 18 -14.21 16.32 -13.68
N GLN A 19 -14.18 16.91 -12.48
CA GLN A 19 -14.62 18.31 -12.27
C GLN A 19 -13.79 19.30 -13.09
N CYS A 20 -12.47 19.14 -13.18
CA CYS A 20 -11.60 20.00 -13.97
C CYS A 20 -11.93 19.92 -15.47
N VAL A 21 -12.14 18.70 -15.98
CA VAL A 21 -12.53 18.45 -17.38
C VAL A 21 -13.86 19.13 -17.72
N GLU A 22 -14.86 18.99 -16.87
CA GLU A 22 -16.16 19.66 -17.04
C GLU A 22 -16.01 21.18 -17.11
N ARG A 23 -15.24 21.77 -16.18
CA ARG A 23 -15.01 23.22 -16.13
C ARG A 23 -14.25 23.75 -17.34
N ILE A 24 -13.26 23.01 -17.85
CA ILE A 24 -12.53 23.41 -19.05
C ILE A 24 -13.47 23.42 -20.26
N ALA A 25 -14.30 22.40 -20.42
CA ALA A 25 -15.27 22.32 -21.51
C ALA A 25 -16.34 23.43 -21.43
N GLU A 26 -16.70 23.89 -20.22
CA GLU A 26 -17.58 25.06 -20.02
C GLU A 26 -16.92 26.38 -20.46
N MET A 27 -15.61 26.53 -20.21
CA MET A 27 -14.88 27.79 -20.45
C MET A 27 -14.38 27.95 -21.87
N ASP A 28 -14.01 26.85 -22.52
CA ASP A 28 -13.47 26.86 -23.88
C ASP A 28 -14.15 25.79 -24.75
N ALA A 29 -15.13 26.21 -25.54
CA ALA A 29 -15.84 25.34 -26.47
C ALA A 29 -14.94 24.73 -27.57
N ALA A 30 -13.71 25.23 -27.75
CA ALA A 30 -12.73 24.63 -28.66
C ALA A 30 -12.02 23.41 -28.04
N HIS A 31 -12.00 23.29 -26.71
CA HIS A 31 -11.52 22.11 -26.01
C HIS A 31 -12.70 21.19 -25.69
N ASP A 32 -12.84 20.11 -26.47
CA ASP A 32 -13.79 19.06 -26.10
C ASP A 32 -13.35 18.33 -24.83
N ALA A 33 -14.31 17.70 -24.14
CA ALA A 33 -14.07 16.99 -22.90
C ALA A 33 -13.02 15.87 -23.03
N THR A 34 -12.88 15.28 -24.21
CA THR A 34 -11.88 14.22 -24.47
C THR A 34 -10.47 14.79 -24.42
N THR A 35 -10.24 15.94 -25.06
CA THR A 35 -8.95 16.63 -25.09
C THR A 35 -8.59 17.15 -23.70
N ALA A 36 -9.55 17.74 -22.98
CA ALA A 36 -9.36 18.19 -21.61
C ALA A 36 -9.02 17.02 -20.66
N ARG A 37 -9.68 15.87 -20.83
CA ARG A 37 -9.41 14.66 -20.04
C ARG A 37 -8.01 14.11 -20.32
N ALA A 38 -7.62 13.99 -21.59
CA ALA A 38 -6.29 13.52 -21.96
C ALA A 38 -5.18 14.41 -21.36
N TRP A 39 -5.39 15.73 -21.36
CA TRP A 39 -4.48 16.67 -20.72
C TRP A 39 -4.41 16.51 -19.20
N ALA A 40 -5.56 16.35 -18.53
CA ALA A 40 -5.59 16.14 -17.09
C ALA A 40 -4.93 14.80 -16.70
N ASP A 41 -5.17 13.74 -17.48
CA ASP A 41 -4.54 12.43 -17.32
C ASP A 41 -3.01 12.51 -17.48
N GLU A 42 -2.52 13.32 -18.43
CA GLU A 42 -1.09 13.56 -18.60
C GLU A 42 -0.47 14.27 -17.41
N ILE A 43 -1.16 15.25 -16.81
CA ILE A 43 -0.70 15.92 -15.59
C ILE A 43 -0.62 14.95 -14.42
N ILE A 44 -1.68 14.16 -14.20
CA ILE A 44 -1.73 13.18 -13.11
C ILE A 44 -0.59 12.17 -13.27
N ARG A 45 -0.46 11.60 -14.46
CA ARG A 45 0.63 10.66 -14.78
C ARG A 45 2.00 11.29 -14.61
N GLY A 46 2.18 12.51 -15.09
CA GLY A 46 3.43 13.26 -14.98
C GLY A 46 3.84 13.45 -13.52
N TRP A 47 2.90 13.88 -12.66
CA TRP A 47 3.17 14.02 -11.24
C TRP A 47 3.47 12.66 -10.58
N LEU A 48 2.67 11.64 -10.86
CA LEU A 48 2.77 10.32 -10.24
C LEU A 48 4.10 9.61 -10.57
N LEU A 49 4.64 9.83 -11.76
CA LEU A 49 5.83 9.17 -12.29
C LEU A 49 7.10 10.03 -12.26
N THR A 50 7.02 11.26 -11.74
CA THR A 50 8.18 12.15 -11.62
C THR A 50 8.67 12.21 -10.18
N PRO A 51 10.00 12.12 -9.92
CA PRO A 51 10.59 12.33 -8.61
C PRO A 51 10.16 13.67 -7.99
N GLN A 52 9.75 13.64 -6.73
CA GLN A 52 9.35 14.86 -6.00
C GLN A 52 10.41 15.20 -4.94
N GLU A 53 10.74 16.48 -4.83
CA GLU A 53 11.71 16.98 -3.83
C GLU A 53 11.21 16.72 -2.40
N ASP A 54 9.92 17.00 -2.15
CA ASP A 54 9.24 16.73 -0.87
C ASP A 54 9.14 15.23 -0.53
N MET A 55 9.43 14.37 -1.50
CA MET A 55 9.47 12.90 -1.35
C MET A 55 10.91 12.37 -1.41
N HIS A 56 11.90 13.23 -1.16
CA HIS A 56 13.32 12.89 -1.15
C HIS A 56 13.80 12.24 -2.45
N GLY A 57 13.25 12.69 -3.59
CA GLY A 57 13.57 12.17 -4.91
C GLY A 57 12.88 10.86 -5.29
N SER A 58 11.99 10.33 -4.45
CA SER A 58 11.09 9.25 -4.86
C SER A 58 9.92 9.79 -5.68
N THR A 59 9.40 8.95 -6.57
CA THR A 59 8.12 9.21 -7.24
C THR A 59 6.97 8.85 -6.30
N PRO A 60 5.80 9.52 -6.40
CA PRO A 60 4.61 9.11 -5.68
C PRO A 60 4.24 7.65 -5.95
N ALA A 61 4.42 7.17 -7.19
CA ALA A 61 4.17 5.78 -7.54
C ALA A 61 5.04 4.80 -6.74
N GLU A 62 6.34 5.08 -6.60
CA GLU A 62 7.26 4.23 -5.83
C GLU A 62 6.86 4.12 -4.36
N ILE A 63 6.45 5.23 -3.74
CA ILE A 63 5.99 5.26 -2.35
C ILE A 63 4.77 4.36 -2.17
N ILE A 64 3.76 4.53 -3.02
CA ILE A 64 2.51 3.74 -2.93
C ILE A 64 2.80 2.25 -3.21
N TRP A 65 3.69 1.94 -4.16
CA TRP A 65 4.07 0.55 -4.43
C TRP A 65 4.79 -0.11 -3.25
N ARG A 66 5.66 0.61 -2.54
CA ARG A 66 6.31 0.09 -1.32
C ARG A 66 5.29 -0.18 -0.23
N GLU A 67 4.38 0.77 0.01
CA GLU A 67 3.31 0.59 0.99
C GLU A 67 2.45 -0.64 0.68
N ARG A 68 2.09 -0.85 -0.60
CA ARG A 68 1.33 -2.05 -1.03
C ARG A 68 2.08 -3.36 -0.77
N LYS A 69 3.40 -3.36 -0.87
CA LYS A 69 4.25 -4.52 -0.56
C LYS A 69 4.55 -4.67 0.93
N GLY A 70 4.11 -3.73 1.77
CA GLY A 70 4.52 -3.65 3.16
C GLY A 70 6.00 -3.29 3.34
N GLU A 71 6.64 -2.72 2.32
CA GLU A 71 8.03 -2.26 2.37
C GLU A 71 8.09 -0.85 2.98
N PRO A 72 9.07 -0.54 3.83
CA PRO A 72 9.23 0.79 4.40
C PRO A 72 9.64 1.82 3.33
N ASN A 73 9.06 3.02 3.42
CA ASN A 73 9.53 4.18 2.67
C ASN A 73 10.84 4.68 3.29
N VAL A 74 11.93 4.58 2.54
CA VAL A 74 13.27 4.92 3.03
C VAL A 74 13.47 6.42 2.93
N VAL A 75 13.61 7.08 4.08
CA VAL A 75 14.05 8.48 4.15
C VAL A 75 15.58 8.49 4.10
N PRO A 76 16.22 9.20 3.16
CA PRO A 76 17.67 9.32 3.13
C PRO A 76 18.22 9.91 4.44
N PRO A 77 19.41 9.48 4.92
CA PRO A 77 19.98 9.95 6.19
C PRO A 77 20.10 11.48 6.29
N GLU A 78 20.37 12.15 5.18
CA GLU A 78 20.44 13.61 5.07
C GLU A 78 19.10 14.31 5.37
N HIS A 79 17.97 13.61 5.25
CA HIS A 79 16.61 14.12 5.48
C HIS A 79 15.96 13.56 6.76
N ALA A 80 16.65 12.71 7.51
CA ALA A 80 16.09 12.10 8.72
C ALA A 80 15.66 13.14 9.78
N HIS A 81 16.29 14.31 9.79
CA HIS A 81 15.98 15.42 10.70
C HIS A 81 14.65 16.12 10.39
N ASP A 82 14.12 15.99 9.17
CA ASP A 82 12.84 16.59 8.76
C ASP A 82 11.63 15.79 9.28
N MET A 83 11.85 14.50 9.57
CA MET A 83 10.80 13.53 9.97
C MET A 83 10.75 13.28 11.48
N LEU A 84 11.79 13.69 12.21
CA LEU A 84 11.92 13.47 13.65
C LEU A 84 11.75 14.80 14.39
N PHE A 85 10.51 15.08 14.82
CA PHE A 85 10.30 16.08 15.86
C PHE A 85 10.74 15.47 17.19
N ASP A 86 11.98 15.76 17.62
CA ASP A 86 12.60 15.17 18.82
C ASP A 86 11.75 15.34 20.11
N ASP A 87 10.86 16.33 20.13
CA ASP A 87 10.00 16.64 21.26
C ASP A 87 8.52 16.24 21.07
N CYS A 88 8.15 15.48 20.03
CA CYS A 88 6.75 15.06 19.83
C CYS A 88 6.42 13.82 20.68
N PRO A 89 5.58 13.95 21.75
CA PRO A 89 5.27 12.83 22.63
C PRO A 89 4.52 11.69 21.90
N VAL A 90 3.84 12.01 20.80
CA VAL A 90 3.13 11.04 19.95
C VAL A 90 4.12 10.20 19.15
N CYS A 91 5.17 10.81 18.58
CA CYS A 91 6.21 10.08 17.85
C CYS A 91 7.00 9.14 18.77
N GLN A 92 7.25 9.55 20.02
CA GLN A 92 7.86 8.69 21.03
C GLN A 92 6.92 7.55 21.45
N ALA A 93 5.64 7.83 21.71
CA ALA A 93 4.66 6.80 22.08
C ALA A 93 4.36 5.79 20.96
N MET A 94 4.40 6.22 19.69
CA MET A 94 4.24 5.32 18.54
C MET A 94 5.42 4.37 18.35
N LYS A 95 6.64 4.79 18.74
CA LYS A 95 7.82 3.91 18.75
C LYS A 95 7.70 2.78 19.79
N GLU A 96 6.92 3.00 20.85
CA GLU A 96 6.73 2.04 21.96
C GLU A 96 5.50 1.15 21.79
N MET A 97 4.57 1.49 20.89
CA MET A 97 3.35 0.73 20.62
C MET A 97 3.47 -0.12 19.35
N GLU A 98 4.29 -1.17 19.38
CA GLU A 98 4.13 -2.29 18.43
C GLU A 98 2.94 -3.17 18.82
N LEU A 99 1.82 -2.92 18.13
CA LEU A 99 0.75 -3.84 17.70
C LEU A 99 -0.13 -4.57 18.75
N GLY A 100 -1.41 -4.16 18.77
CA GLY A 100 -2.55 -5.01 19.14
C GLY A 100 -3.62 -4.91 18.05
N GLY A 101 -3.88 -6.01 17.34
CA GLY A 101 -4.64 -6.03 16.09
C GLY A 101 -6.12 -5.64 16.23
N GLU A 102 -6.58 -4.78 15.32
CA GLU A 102 -8.00 -4.52 15.08
C GLU A 102 -8.38 -4.92 13.66
N TRP A 103 -9.56 -5.52 13.54
CA TRP A 103 -10.14 -5.96 12.28
C TRP A 103 -10.36 -4.79 11.33
N HIS A 104 -9.72 -4.83 10.17
CA HIS A 104 -9.85 -3.78 9.15
C HIS A 104 -10.96 -4.14 8.15
N TRP A 105 -11.94 -3.24 8.00
CA TRP A 105 -12.82 -3.22 6.84
C TRP A 105 -11.99 -2.72 5.63
N PHE A 106 -12.17 -3.26 4.44
CA PHE A 106 -11.47 -2.78 3.23
C PHE A 106 -12.49 -2.10 2.32
N TYR A 107 -12.31 -0.80 2.09
CA TYR A 107 -12.97 -0.10 0.99
C TYR A 107 -12.12 -0.37 -0.26
N ASP A 108 -12.53 -1.32 -1.09
CA ASP A 108 -11.78 -1.75 -2.28
C ASP A 108 -12.26 -1.08 -3.57
N ASP A 109 -13.40 -0.37 -3.55
CA ASP A 109 -14.03 0.34 -4.67
C ASP A 109 -14.01 -0.41 -6.03
N GLY A 110 -14.15 -1.73 -5.99
CA GLY A 110 -14.09 -2.55 -7.20
C GLY A 110 -12.68 -2.78 -7.78
N GLY A 111 -11.63 -2.42 -7.05
CA GLY A 111 -10.30 -3.01 -7.18
C GLY A 111 -9.34 -2.34 -8.16
N PHE A 112 -9.67 -1.19 -8.75
CA PHE A 112 -8.78 -0.50 -9.69
C PHE A 112 -8.23 0.81 -9.12
N SER A 113 -7.02 0.77 -8.59
CA SER A 113 -6.32 1.91 -8.04
C SER A 113 -5.79 2.88 -9.08
N LEU A 114 -5.47 4.10 -8.65
CA LEU A 114 -4.79 5.08 -9.51
C LEU A 114 -3.50 4.52 -10.13
N LEU A 115 -2.77 3.66 -9.41
CA LEU A 115 -1.55 3.05 -9.93
C LEU A 115 -1.84 2.16 -11.14
N GLU A 116 -2.91 1.38 -11.10
CA GLU A 116 -3.29 0.53 -12.23
C GLU A 116 -3.79 1.34 -13.42
N GLU A 117 -4.34 2.53 -13.18
CA GLU A 117 -4.79 3.46 -14.21
C GLU A 117 -3.63 4.21 -14.89
N TYR A 118 -2.64 4.65 -14.11
CA TYR A 118 -1.61 5.59 -14.59
C TYR A 118 -0.19 5.01 -14.67
N ASP A 119 0.11 3.93 -13.94
CA ASP A 119 1.37 3.18 -13.96
C ASP A 119 1.13 1.72 -14.36
N THR A 120 0.65 1.51 -15.59
CA THR A 120 0.31 0.18 -16.10
C THR A 120 1.51 -0.76 -16.10
N GLU A 121 2.73 -0.26 -16.37
CA GLU A 121 3.94 -1.09 -16.34
C GLU A 121 4.30 -1.53 -14.92
N GLY A 122 4.19 -0.64 -13.93
CA GLY A 122 4.38 -0.99 -12.52
C GLY A 122 3.34 -2.01 -12.05
N ALA A 123 2.08 -1.84 -12.46
CA ALA A 123 1.00 -2.78 -12.14
C ALA A 123 1.25 -4.17 -12.74
N ASP A 124 1.65 -4.23 -14.02
CA ASP A 124 1.99 -5.50 -14.68
C ASP A 124 3.12 -6.24 -13.95
N LYS A 125 4.19 -5.51 -13.57
CA LYS A 125 5.31 -6.08 -12.82
C LYS A 125 4.87 -6.59 -11.45
N TYR A 126 4.03 -5.82 -10.74
CA TYR A 126 3.51 -6.20 -9.43
C TYR A 126 2.68 -7.49 -9.51
N TYR A 127 1.69 -7.55 -10.42
CA TYR A 127 0.83 -8.71 -10.55
C TYR A 127 1.56 -9.94 -11.08
N ALA A 128 2.59 -9.77 -11.93
CA ALA A 128 3.45 -10.87 -12.34
C ALA A 128 4.20 -11.47 -11.14
N ALA A 129 4.71 -10.64 -10.22
CA ALA A 129 5.39 -11.09 -9.01
C ALA A 129 4.43 -11.77 -8.00
N GLU A 130 3.25 -11.20 -7.79
CA GLU A 130 2.19 -11.80 -6.95
C GLU A 130 1.74 -13.15 -7.52
N THR A 131 1.51 -13.22 -8.83
CA THR A 131 1.13 -14.47 -9.51
C THR A 131 2.21 -15.53 -9.35
N ALA A 132 3.49 -15.17 -9.54
CA ALA A 132 4.59 -16.10 -9.36
C ALA A 132 4.72 -16.59 -7.90
N SER A 133 4.52 -15.71 -6.93
CA SER A 133 4.52 -16.05 -5.50
C SER A 133 3.36 -16.97 -5.14
N PHE A 134 2.18 -16.70 -5.66
CA PHE A 134 1.00 -17.55 -5.49
C PHE A 134 1.16 -18.93 -6.15
N GLU A 135 1.70 -18.99 -7.37
CA GLU A 135 2.04 -20.25 -8.06
C GLU A 135 3.04 -21.08 -7.25
N LYS A 136 4.09 -20.45 -6.72
CA LYS A 136 5.06 -21.10 -5.84
C LYS A 136 4.41 -21.64 -4.57
N TRP A 137 3.60 -20.82 -3.89
CA TRP A 137 2.88 -21.23 -2.69
C TRP A 137 1.95 -22.42 -2.96
N LYS A 138 1.21 -22.41 -4.09
CA LYS A 138 0.37 -23.55 -4.52
C LYS A 138 1.18 -24.82 -4.74
N ALA A 139 2.37 -24.71 -5.34
CA ALA A 139 3.25 -25.86 -5.57
C ALA A 139 3.78 -26.45 -4.25
N GLU A 140 4.05 -25.61 -3.26
CA GLU A 140 4.50 -26.02 -1.92
C GLU A 140 3.34 -26.58 -1.06
N HIS A 141 2.10 -26.19 -1.34
CA HIS A 141 0.91 -26.58 -0.59
C HIS A 141 -0.17 -27.25 -1.46
N PRO A 142 0.12 -28.40 -2.11
CA PRO A 142 -0.81 -29.02 -3.06
C PRO A 142 -2.13 -29.49 -2.42
N ASN A 143 -2.17 -29.70 -1.10
CA ASN A 143 -3.37 -30.13 -0.37
C ASN A 143 -4.25 -28.98 0.14
N SER A 144 -3.77 -27.72 0.16
CA SER A 144 -4.54 -26.59 0.69
C SER A 144 -5.81 -26.31 -0.12
N GLN A 145 -5.80 -26.59 -1.43
CA GLN A 145 -6.98 -26.44 -2.28
C GLN A 145 -8.09 -27.47 -1.99
N ALA A 146 -7.74 -28.62 -1.41
CA ALA A 146 -8.71 -29.67 -1.05
C ALA A 146 -9.38 -29.36 0.29
N GLU A 147 -8.65 -28.80 1.26
CA GLU A 147 -9.17 -28.43 2.58
C GLU A 147 -10.10 -27.21 2.51
N ILE A 148 -9.75 -26.17 1.73
CA ILE A 148 -10.59 -24.95 1.55
C ILE A 148 -11.96 -25.28 0.93
N LYS A 149 -12.07 -26.35 0.13
CA LYS A 149 -13.32 -26.77 -0.50
C LYS A 149 -14.21 -27.65 0.39
N SER A 150 -13.70 -28.16 1.51
CA SER A 150 -14.37 -29.24 2.24
C SER A 150 -15.29 -28.77 3.36
N ASP A 151 -14.99 -27.65 4.03
CA ASP A 151 -15.88 -27.03 5.02
C ASP A 151 -15.42 -25.59 5.32
N PRO A 152 -16.19 -24.55 4.95
CA PRO A 152 -15.89 -23.17 5.32
C PRO A 152 -15.70 -22.95 6.82
N GLN A 153 -16.34 -23.77 7.66
CA GLN A 153 -16.21 -23.69 9.11
C GLN A 153 -14.83 -24.20 9.59
N GLN A 154 -14.29 -25.25 8.97
CA GLN A 154 -12.94 -25.73 9.29
C GLN A 154 -11.86 -24.70 8.92
N PHE A 155 -12.02 -23.96 7.82
CA PHE A 155 -11.11 -22.87 7.48
C PHE A 155 -11.16 -21.74 8.53
N ILE A 156 -12.37 -21.35 8.96
CA ILE A 156 -12.56 -20.35 10.02
C ILE A 156 -11.96 -20.82 11.35
N ASP A 157 -12.13 -22.10 11.70
CA ASP A 157 -11.64 -22.65 12.96
C ASP A 157 -10.10 -22.84 12.94
N ALA A 158 -9.52 -23.27 11.82
CA ALA A 158 -8.06 -23.34 11.64
C ALA A 158 -7.39 -21.96 11.68
N MET A 159 -8.03 -20.93 11.09
CA MET A 159 -7.53 -19.55 11.16
C MET A 159 -7.63 -18.97 12.58
N LYS A 160 -8.61 -19.41 13.40
CA LYS A 160 -8.68 -19.04 14.82
C LYS A 160 -7.60 -19.71 15.64
N GLU A 161 -7.35 -21.01 15.42
CA GLU A 161 -6.28 -21.73 16.11
C GLU A 161 -4.89 -21.14 15.81
N LEU A 162 -4.60 -20.76 14.56
CA LEU A 162 -3.35 -20.09 14.20
C LEU A 162 -3.17 -18.71 14.83
N ASN A 163 -4.27 -18.03 15.17
CA ASN A 163 -4.24 -16.70 15.78
C ASN A 163 -4.17 -16.76 17.32
N ASP A 164 -4.56 -17.90 17.92
CA ASP A 164 -4.45 -18.18 19.36
C ASP A 164 -3.12 -18.86 19.73
N ASP A 165 -2.35 -19.37 18.77
CA ASP A 165 -1.06 -20.01 19.01
C ASP A 165 0.04 -18.97 19.25
N SER A 166 0.29 -18.67 20.53
CA SER A 166 1.23 -17.64 20.99
C SER A 166 2.69 -17.85 20.55
N GLU A 167 3.06 -19.05 20.08
CA GLU A 167 4.41 -19.33 19.58
C GLU A 167 4.75 -18.59 18.25
N TYR A 168 3.75 -18.27 17.42
CA TYR A 168 4.00 -17.48 16.21
C TYR A 168 4.31 -16.01 16.51
N ARG A 169 3.91 -15.52 17.69
CA ARG A 169 4.23 -14.19 18.19
C ARG A 169 5.70 -14.11 18.63
N ASP A 170 6.25 -15.18 19.19
CA ASP A 170 7.64 -15.19 19.69
C ASP A 170 8.69 -15.37 18.57
N LEU A 171 8.35 -16.05 17.47
CA LEU A 171 9.28 -16.29 16.35
C LEU A 171 9.64 -15.04 15.53
N PHE A 172 8.80 -14.00 15.55
CA PHE A 172 9.06 -12.72 14.88
C PHE A 172 9.44 -11.58 15.84
N HIS A 173 9.41 -11.81 17.15
CA HIS A 173 9.80 -10.85 18.20
C HIS A 173 11.03 -11.30 19.02
N ALA A 174 11.83 -12.24 18.52
CA ALA A 174 13.12 -12.56 19.13
C ALA A 174 14.08 -11.37 18.98
N ASP A 175 14.24 -10.61 20.06
CA ASP A 175 15.15 -9.49 20.20
C ASP A 175 16.60 -9.97 19.97
N PRO A 176 17.30 -9.50 18.92
CA PRO A 176 18.63 -10.01 18.58
C PRO A 176 19.74 -9.58 19.56
N ASP A 177 19.44 -8.81 20.62
CA ASP A 177 20.45 -8.24 21.53
C ASP A 177 20.51 -8.86 22.94
N GLU A 178 19.81 -9.97 23.22
CA GLU A 178 19.84 -10.60 24.55
C GLU A 178 21.10 -11.43 24.88
N ASP A 179 22.16 -11.41 24.04
CA ASP A 179 23.39 -12.19 24.26
C ASP A 179 24.69 -11.35 24.35
N LYS A 180 24.65 -10.21 25.05
CA LYS A 180 25.85 -9.46 25.45
C LYS A 180 25.83 -9.03 26.92
N SER A 181 25.71 -9.99 27.83
CA SER A 181 26.10 -9.78 29.23
C SER A 181 26.67 -11.05 29.87
N ASN A 182 27.78 -11.54 29.33
CA ASN A 182 28.68 -12.41 30.09
C ASN A 182 30.13 -12.29 29.56
N GLN A 183 30.78 -11.17 29.90
CA GLN A 183 32.24 -11.08 30.08
C GLN A 183 32.63 -9.84 30.87
#